data_AF-A0AAD4I5Z9-F1
#
_entry.id   AF-A0AAD4I5Z9-F1
#
_cell.length_a   1.000
_cell.length_b   1.000
_cell.length_c   1.000
_cell.angle_alpha   90.00
_cell.angle_beta   90.00
_cell.angle_gamma   90.00
#
_symmetry.space_group_name_H-M   'P 1'
#
loop_
_entity.id
_entity.type
_entity.pdbx_description
1 polymer ?
#
loop_
_entity_poly.entity_id
_entity_poly.type
_entity_poly.pdbx_seq_one_letter_code
_entity_poly.pdbx_strand_id
1 'polypeptide(L)'
;MDLSVTEDTEASLVASPTSQQVALFRYITQAVISAPRTTDPANPSWHDKMLMYDPIILEDLTAWLNAGQLDRVGHDGEVAPGDVKKWCESKSNLRGKERKRF
;
A
#
# COMPACT_ATOMS: atom_id res chain seq x y z
N MET A 1 -43.47 0.79 13.27
CA MET A 1 -42.38 -0.17 13.09
C MET A 1 -41.21 0.61 12.53
N ASP A 2 -40.11 0.55 13.26
CA ASP A 2 -38.82 1.19 13.02
C ASP A 2 -38.10 0.55 11.82
N LEU A 3 -37.45 1.38 10.99
CA LEU A 3 -36.01 1.27 10.74
C LEU A 3 -35.51 2.58 10.09
N SER A 4 -35.03 3.47 10.95
CA SER A 4 -34.12 4.55 10.61
C SER A 4 -32.80 3.98 10.08
N VAL A 5 -32.58 3.99 8.77
CA VAL A 5 -31.23 3.94 8.22
C VAL A 5 -30.77 5.38 8.07
N THR A 6 -30.10 5.88 9.12
CA THR A 6 -29.40 7.15 9.09
C THR A 6 -28.33 7.09 8.01
N GLU A 7 -28.52 7.92 6.98
CA GLU A 7 -27.41 8.49 6.23
C GLU A 7 -26.56 9.30 7.21
N ASP A 8 -25.41 8.76 7.60
CA ASP A 8 -24.30 9.51 8.17
C ASP A 8 -23.01 8.89 7.58
N THR A 9 -22.32 9.58 6.67
CA THR A 9 -21.11 10.36 7.00
C THR A 9 -19.92 9.40 7.13
N GLU A 10 -18.98 9.28 6.18
CA GLU A 10 -18.17 10.34 5.60
C GLU A 10 -17.63 9.97 4.21
N ALA A 11 -17.84 10.90 3.29
CA ALA A 11 -16.89 11.14 2.22
C ALA A 11 -15.48 11.29 2.81
N SER A 12 -14.58 10.35 2.50
CA SER A 12 -13.14 10.59 2.42
C SER A 12 -12.56 11.57 3.44
N LEU A 13 -12.77 11.35 4.74
CA LEU A 13 -11.88 11.93 5.74
C LEU A 13 -10.66 11.01 5.83
N VAL A 14 -9.55 11.49 5.28
CA VAL A 14 -8.24 10.91 5.48
C VAL A 14 -7.92 11.08 6.97
N ALA A 15 -8.41 10.16 7.80
CA ALA A 15 -7.90 10.01 9.15
C ALA A 15 -6.39 9.85 8.98
N SER A 16 -5.64 10.79 9.55
CA SER A 16 -4.19 10.78 9.43
C SER A 16 -3.69 9.41 9.92
N PRO A 17 -2.79 8.74 9.17
CA PRO A 17 -2.32 7.43 9.55
C PRO A 17 -1.74 7.46 10.96
N THR A 18 -2.06 6.44 11.75
CA THR A 18 -1.51 6.30 13.11
C THR A 18 0.02 6.17 13.07
N SER A 19 0.69 6.45 14.19
CA SER A 19 2.15 6.28 14.27
C SER A 19 2.59 4.86 13.91
N GLN A 20 1.81 3.85 14.33
CA GLN A 20 2.02 2.45 13.97
C GLN A 20 1.88 2.21 12.47
N GLN A 21 0.86 2.79 11.82
CA GLN A 21 0.71 2.70 10.36
C GLN A 21 1.85 3.38 9.61
N VAL A 22 2.32 4.54 10.07
CA VAL A 22 3.47 5.22 9.45
C VAL A 22 4.73 4.36 9.53
N ALA A 23 4.96 3.70 10.68
CA ALA A 23 6.08 2.77 10.84
C ALA A 23 5.93 1.54 9.92
N LEU A 24 4.74 0.93 9.88
CA LEU A 24 4.43 -0.19 9.00
C LEU A 24 4.63 0.16 7.52
N PHE A 25 4.19 1.34 7.09
CA PHE A 25 4.34 1.83 5.72
C PHE A 25 5.81 1.96 5.32
N ARG A 26 6.71 2.27 6.26
CA ARG A 26 8.16 2.27 6.00
C ARG A 26 8.65 0.87 5.68
N TYR A 27 8.24 -0.14 6.44
CA TYR A 27 8.61 -1.54 6.17
C TYR A 27 8.03 -2.04 4.85
N ILE A 28 6.75 -1.77 4.55
CA ILE A 28 6.15 -2.11 3.24
C ILE A 28 6.95 -1.45 2.11
N THR A 29 7.27 -0.16 2.25
CA THR A 29 8.07 0.55 1.25
C THR A 29 9.43 -0.11 1.05
N GLN A 30 10.14 -0.42 2.15
CA GLN A 30 11.44 -1.08 2.08
C GLN A 30 11.35 -2.47 1.45
N ALA A 31 10.36 -3.29 1.82
CA ALA A 31 10.16 -4.62 1.25
C ALA A 31 9.97 -4.57 -0.27
N VAL A 32 9.13 -3.63 -0.75
CA VAL A 32 8.86 -3.45 -2.18
C VAL A 32 10.10 -2.97 -2.94
N ILE A 33 10.77 -1.91 -2.48
CA ILE A 33 11.89 -1.31 -3.25
C ILE A 33 13.20 -2.11 -3.16
N SER A 34 13.39 -2.90 -2.09
CA SER A 34 14.56 -3.76 -1.92
C SER A 34 14.40 -5.14 -2.53
N ALA A 35 13.21 -5.47 -3.03
CA ALA A 35 12.98 -6.73 -3.71
C ALA A 35 13.95 -6.86 -4.90
N PRO A 36 14.52 -8.07 -5.13
CA PRO A 36 15.37 -8.30 -6.28
C PRO A 36 14.70 -7.83 -7.56
N ARG A 37 15.42 -7.05 -8.36
CA ARG A 37 14.96 -6.67 -9.70
C ARG A 37 14.89 -7.93 -10.54
N THR A 38 13.80 -8.07 -11.28
CA THR A 38 13.67 -9.13 -12.27
C THR A 38 14.36 -8.74 -13.56
N THR A 39 15.00 -9.70 -14.21
CA THR A 39 15.53 -9.57 -15.57
C THR A 39 14.51 -10.02 -16.62
N ASP A 40 13.43 -10.66 -16.19
CA ASP A 40 12.36 -11.13 -17.07
C ASP A 40 11.27 -10.04 -17.20
N PRO A 41 11.14 -9.39 -18.38
CA PRO A 41 10.12 -8.37 -18.60
C PRO A 41 8.69 -8.92 -18.55
N ALA A 42 8.49 -10.23 -18.72
CA ALA A 42 7.16 -10.85 -18.62
C ALA A 42 6.71 -11.01 -17.15
N ASN A 43 7.65 -10.99 -16.20
CA ASN A 43 7.38 -11.15 -14.77
C ASN A 43 8.03 -10.00 -13.97
N PRO A 44 7.49 -8.77 -14.07
CA PRO A 44 8.01 -7.59 -13.38
C PRO A 44 7.90 -7.72 -11.85
N SER A 45 8.85 -7.11 -11.11
CA SER A 45 8.77 -7.03 -9.66
C SER A 45 7.59 -6.13 -9.24
N TRP A 46 7.13 -6.23 -7.98
CA TRP A 46 6.08 -5.33 -7.49
C TRP A 46 6.44 -3.85 -7.59
N HIS A 47 7.72 -3.53 -7.36
CA HIS A 47 8.19 -2.15 -7.54
C HIS A 47 8.08 -1.70 -9.00
N ASP A 48 8.46 -2.56 -9.95
CA ASP A 48 8.38 -2.25 -11.37
C ASP A 48 6.93 -2.14 -11.84
N LYS A 49 6.03 -3.04 -11.40
CA LYS A 49 4.58 -2.95 -11.64
C LYS A 49 4.02 -1.59 -11.22
N MET A 50 4.39 -1.12 -10.02
CA MET A 50 3.97 0.19 -9.53
C MET A 50 4.53 1.36 -10.35
N LEU A 51 5.76 1.25 -10.88
CA LEU A 51 6.35 2.26 -11.76
C LEU A 51 5.67 2.30 -13.14
N MET A 52 5.20 1.15 -13.63
CA MET A 52 4.46 1.01 -14.88
C MET A 52 2.97 1.39 -14.75
N TYR A 53 2.52 1.77 -13.55
CA TYR A 53 1.11 2.04 -13.23
C TYR A 53 0.20 0.83 -13.48
N ASP A 54 0.75 -0.39 -13.37
CA ASP A 54 -0.07 -1.59 -13.39
C ASP A 54 -1.06 -1.55 -12.22
N PRO A 55 -2.33 -1.93 -12.44
CA PRO A 55 -3.29 -2.11 -11.37
C PRO A 55 -2.75 -3.08 -10.31
N ILE A 56 -2.66 -2.61 -9.07
CA ILE A 56 -2.19 -3.43 -7.94
C ILE A 56 -3.37 -4.17 -7.34
N ILE A 57 -3.36 -5.51 -7.47
CA ILE A 57 -4.28 -6.39 -6.75
C ILE A 57 -3.81 -6.43 -5.30
N LEU A 58 -4.66 -5.94 -4.39
CA LEU A 58 -4.29 -5.74 -2.98
C LEU A 58 -4.02 -7.07 -2.30
N GLU A 59 -4.83 -8.07 -2.59
CA GLU A 59 -4.77 -9.42 -2.04
C GLU A 59 -3.44 -10.09 -2.41
N ASP A 60 -3.03 -9.99 -3.68
CA ASP A 60 -1.78 -10.55 -4.16
C ASP A 60 -0.56 -9.85 -3.56
N LEU A 61 -0.60 -8.52 -3.46
CA LEU A 61 0.47 -7.76 -2.83
C LEU A 61 0.57 -8.08 -1.33
N THR A 62 -0.56 -8.20 -0.64
CA THR A 62 -0.61 -8.59 0.77
C THR A 62 -0.05 -10.00 0.97
N ALA A 63 -0.50 -10.97 0.17
CA ALA A 63 0.01 -12.34 0.24
C ALA A 63 1.52 -12.39 -0.02
N TRP A 64 2.00 -11.64 -1.01
CA TRP A 64 3.43 -11.52 -1.28
C TRP A 64 4.19 -10.89 -0.11
N LEU A 65 3.68 -9.82 0.50
CA LEU A 65 4.32 -9.17 1.65
C LEU A 65 4.45 -10.13 2.85
N ASN A 66 3.38 -10.87 3.15
CA ASN A 66 3.31 -11.83 4.25
C ASN A 66 4.07 -13.14 3.95
N ALA A 67 4.45 -13.41 2.70
CA ALA A 67 5.31 -14.54 2.32
C ALA A 67 6.81 -14.30 2.65
N GLY A 68 7.11 -13.60 3.74
CA GLY A 68 8.47 -13.36 4.24
C GLY A 68 9.17 -12.11 3.71
N GLN A 69 8.50 -11.25 2.94
CA GLN A 69 9.11 -10.01 2.46
C GLN A 69 9.22 -8.95 3.56
N LEU A 70 8.27 -8.96 4.50
CA LEU A 70 8.31 -8.14 5.71
C LEU A 70 9.40 -8.62 6.68
N ASP A 71 9.51 -9.93 6.88
CA ASP A 71 10.60 -10.53 7.69
C ASP A 71 11.98 -10.16 7.14
N ARG A 72 12.14 -10.18 5.81
CA ARG A 72 13.40 -9.80 5.14
C ARG A 72 13.86 -8.38 5.49
N VAL A 73 12.92 -7.47 5.78
CA VAL A 73 13.22 -6.08 6.15
C VAL A 73 13.08 -5.82 7.65
N GLY A 74 13.01 -6.88 8.46
CA GLY A 74 13.01 -6.81 9.92
C GLY A 74 11.68 -6.39 10.54
N HIS A 75 10.56 -6.67 9.86
CA HIS A 75 9.23 -6.56 10.45
C HIS A 75 8.67 -7.96 10.71
N ASP A 76 8.48 -8.29 12.00
CA ASP A 76 8.08 -9.59 12.55
C ASP A 76 6.55 -9.78 12.64
N GLY A 77 5.80 -9.09 11.79
CA GLY A 77 4.34 -9.10 11.78
C GLY A 77 3.73 -9.22 10.40
N GLU A 78 2.45 -9.55 10.36
CA GLU A 78 1.66 -9.61 9.13
C GLU A 78 0.94 -8.29 8.86
N VAL A 79 0.71 -8.02 7.57
CA VAL A 79 -0.08 -6.86 7.13
C VAL A 79 -1.44 -7.30 6.60
N ALA A 80 -2.49 -6.53 6.94
CA ALA A 80 -3.83 -6.72 6.40
C ALA A 80 -4.01 -5.98 5.05
N PRO A 81 -4.89 -6.46 4.15
CA PRO A 81 -5.16 -5.78 2.87
C PRO A 81 -5.60 -4.31 3.03
N GLY A 82 -6.32 -4.00 4.11
CA GLY A 82 -6.74 -2.63 4.42
C GLY A 82 -5.58 -1.67 4.70
N ASP A 83 -4.50 -2.13 5.34
CA ASP A 83 -3.31 -1.31 5.57
C ASP A 83 -2.46 -1.19 4.30
N VAL A 84 -2.40 -2.23 3.47
CA VAL A 84 -1.77 -2.16 2.13
C VAL A 84 -2.49 -1.16 1.24
N LYS A 85 -3.82 -1.13 1.27
CA LYS A 85 -4.61 -0.12 0.55
C LYS A 85 -4.25 1.30 0.97
N LYS A 86 -4.24 1.57 2.28
CA LYS A 86 -3.86 2.89 2.82
C LYS A 86 -2.43 3.27 2.46
N TRP A 87 -1.51 2.31 2.43
CA TRP A 87 -0.14 2.53 1.96
C TRP A 87 -0.11 2.93 0.47
N CYS A 88 -0.81 2.19 -0.40
CA CYS A 88 -0.91 2.51 -1.83
C CYS A 88 -1.47 3.94 -2.05
N GLU A 89 -2.53 4.29 -1.34
CA GLU A 89 -3.15 5.64 -1.37
C GLU A 89 -2.19 6.73 -0.86
N SER A 90 -1.41 6.44 0.18
CA SER A 90 -0.38 7.36 0.68
C SER A 90 0.69 7.65 -0.38
N LYS A 91 1.14 6.63 -1.13
CA LYS A 91 2.17 6.79 -2.18
C LYS A 91 1.65 7.46 -3.45
N SER A 92 0.40 7.21 -3.85
CA SER A 92 -0.20 7.87 -5.01
C SER A 92 -0.46 9.36 -4.75
N ASN A 93 -0.88 9.72 -3.54
CA ASN A 93 -1.08 11.11 -3.12
C ASN A 93 0.23 11.91 -3.08
N LEU A 94 1.35 11.30 -2.67
CA LEU A 94 2.67 11.94 -2.72
C LEU A 94 3.07 12.26 -4.17
N ARG A 95 2.85 11.33 -5.11
CA ARG A 95 3.16 11.53 -6.53
C ARG A 95 2.20 12.52 -7.21
N GLY A 96 0.95 12.62 -6.76
CA GLY A 96 -0.01 13.61 -7.24
C GLY A 96 0.36 15.03 -6.81
N LYS A 97 0.88 15.20 -5.59
CA LYS A 97 1.29 16.51 -5.06
C LYS A 97 2.58 17.03 -5.71
N GLU A 98 3.51 16.15 -6.07
CA GLU A 98 4.75 16.52 -6.80
C GLU A 98 4.52 16.98 -8.25
N ARG A 99 3.36 16.66 -8.84
CA ARG A 99 3.00 17.06 -10.22
C ARG A 99 2.38 18.46 -10.35
N LYS A 100 2.21 19.21 -9.25
CA LYS A 100 2.02 20.67 -9.34
C LYS A 100 3.36 21.37 -9.33
N ARG A 101 4.15 21.17 -10.39
CA ARG A 101 5.25 22.07 -10.74
C ARG A 101 4.72 23.01 -11.81
N PHE A 102 4.52 24.27 -11.39
CA PHE A 102 4.39 25.52 -12.15
C PHE A 102 3.55 25.51 -13.43
#